data_AF-A0A8T3XD03-F1
#
_entry.id   AF-A0A8T3XD03-F1
#
_cell.length_a   1.000
_cell.length_b   1.000
_cell.length_c   1.000
_cell.angle_alpha   90.00
_cell.angle_beta   90.00
_cell.angle_gamma   90.00
#
_symmetry.space_group_name_H-M   'P 1'
#
loop_
_entity.id
_entity.type
_entity.pdbx_description
1 polymer ?
#
loop_
_entity_poly.entity_id
_entity_poly.type
_entity_poly.pdbx_seq_one_letter_code
_entity_poly.pdbx_strand_id
1 'polypeptide(L)' 'MLFVGIDLAWSPKNNSGIAIIKGNRSKGTVTKTGLALSDEEILSNINSLSNKHALIAIDSPLIIPNQTGRREAERITGYL' A
#
# COMPACT_ATOMS: atom_id res chain seq x y z
N MET A 1 -3.68 18.97 1.08
CA MET A 1 -2.77 18.02 0.40
C MET A 1 -3.54 16.75 0.10
N LEU A 2 -3.07 15.95 -0.87
CA LEU A 2 -3.56 14.59 -1.02
C LEU A 2 -2.61 13.62 -0.33
N PHE A 3 -3.18 12.59 0.26
CA PHE A 3 -2.46 11.44 0.80
C PHE A 3 -3.03 10.20 0.12
N VAL A 4 -2.18 9.31 -0.35
CA VAL A 4 -2.57 8.04 -0.96
C VAL A 4 -1.99 6.93 -0.11
N GLY A 5 -2.84 6.03 0.39
CA GLY A 5 -2.43 4.79 1.01
C GLY A 5 -2.61 3.65 0.03
N ILE A 6 -1.58 2.83 -0.13
CA ILE A 6 -1.60 1.62 -0.96
C ILE A 6 -1.21 0.45 -0.07
N ASP A 7 -2.07 -0.56 0.00
CA ASP A 7 -1.79 -1.84 0.64
C ASP A 7 -1.58 -2.88 -0.46
N LEU A 8 -0.32 -3.20 -0.76
CA LEU A 8 0.03 -4.10 -1.85
C LEU A 8 -0.25 -5.54 -1.46
N ALA A 9 -0.92 -6.25 -2.36
CA ALA A 9 -1.15 -7.66 -2.18
C ALA A 9 0.15 -8.48 -2.34
N TRP A 10 0.29 -9.53 -1.53
CA TRP A 10 1.42 -10.48 -1.63
C TRP A 10 1.50 -11.22 -2.98
N SER A 11 0.37 -11.36 -3.67
CA SER A 11 0.25 -12.18 -4.88
C SER A 11 -0.52 -11.42 -5.96
N PRO A 12 -0.11 -11.51 -7.25
CA PRO A 12 -0.83 -10.92 -8.38
C PRO A 12 -2.26 -11.44 -8.59
N LYS A 13 -2.66 -12.52 -7.90
CA LYS A 13 -4.03 -13.05 -7.93
C LYS A 13 -4.98 -12.29 -6.99
N ASN A 14 -4.43 -11.51 -6.06
CA ASN A 14 -5.17 -10.81 -5.03
C ASN A 14 -5.17 -9.30 -5.35
N ASN A 15 -6.23 -8.62 -4.93
CA ASN A 15 -6.34 -7.18 -5.11
C ASN A 15 -5.51 -6.44 -4.06
N SER A 16 -4.80 -5.41 -4.50
CA SER A 16 -4.22 -4.37 -3.64
C SER A 16 -5.29 -3.35 -3.25
N GLY A 17 -5.22 -2.85 -2.02
CA GLY A 17 -6.10 -1.80 -1.53
C GLY A 17 -5.55 -0.41 -1.86
N ILE A 18 -6.42 0.53 -2.22
CA ILE A 18 -6.06 1.94 -2.44
C ILE A 18 -7.04 2.84 -1.69
N ALA A 19 -6.52 3.85 -1.00
CA ALA A 19 -7.30 4.92 -0.41
C ALA A 19 -6.70 6.30 -0.74
N ILE A 20 -7.54 7.24 -1.15
CA ILE A 20 -7.15 8.63 -1.40
C ILE A 20 -7.83 9.52 -0.37
N ILE A 21 -7.02 10.27 0.36
CA ILE A 21 -7.43 11.13 1.46
C ILE A 21 -7.07 12.57 1.11
N LYS A 22 -8.04 13.48 1.23
CA LYS A 22 -7.78 14.93 1.18
C LYS A 22 -7.68 15.44 2.60
N GLY A 23 -6.56 16.05 2.96
CA GLY A 23 -6.31 16.44 4.34
C GLY A 23 -5.25 17.50 4.56
N ASN A 24 -5.06 17.80 5.84
CA ASN A 24 -4.00 18.64 6.38
C ASN A 24 -3.44 17.97 7.66
N ARG A 25 -2.61 18.71 8.42
CA ARG A 25 -1.95 18.21 9.63
C ARG A 25 -2.89 17.67 10.72
N SER A 26 -4.11 18.19 10.82
CA SER A 26 -5.04 17.93 11.93
C SER A 26 -6.24 17.05 11.56
N LYS A 27 -6.56 16.94 10.26
CA LYS A 27 -7.74 16.21 9.78
C LYS A 27 -7.57 15.75 8.34
N GLY A 28 -8.22 14.65 8.01
CA GLY A 28 -8.32 14.11 6.66
C GLY A 28 -9.69 13.52 6.41
N THR A 29 -10.09 13.51 5.15
CA THR A 29 -11.33 12.87 4.68
C THR A 29 -10.98 11.91 3.57
N VAL A 30 -11.40 10.65 3.70
CA VAL A 30 -11.29 9.66 2.62
C VAL A 30 -12.22 10.09 1.51
N THR A 31 -11.65 10.40 0.34
CA THR A 31 -12.40 10.85 -0.84
C THR A 31 -12.65 9.74 -1.84
N LYS A 32 -11.84 8.68 -1.81
CA LYS A 32 -11.99 7.51 -2.67
C LYS A 32 -11.31 6.31 -2.03
N THR A 33 -11.92 5.14 -2.19
CA THR A 33 -11.30 3.84 -1.94
C THR A 33 -11.44 2.99 -3.20
N GLY A 34 -10.57 2.00 -3.35
CA GLY A 34 -10.60 1.10 -4.49
C GLY A 34 -9.78 -0.14 -4.27
N LEU A 35 -9.99 -1.10 -5.16
CA LEU A 35 -9.17 -2.28 -5.32
C LEU A 35 -8.49 -2.20 -6.69
N ALA A 36 -7.26 -2.68 -6.77
CA ALA A 36 -6.51 -2.78 -8.01
C ALA A 36 -5.84 -4.15 -8.09
N LEU A 37 -6.02 -4.83 -9.22
CA LEU A 37 -5.47 -6.17 -9.44
C LEU A 37 -4.07 -6.13 -10.04
N SER A 38 -3.71 -5.04 -10.71
CA SER A 38 -2.40 -4.86 -11.35
C SER A 38 -1.75 -3.52 -11.04
N ASP A 39 -0.45 -3.45 -11.27
CA ASP A 39 0.34 -2.22 -11.12
C ASP A 39 -0.18 -1.12 -12.06
N GLU A 40 -0.63 -1.47 -13.26
CA GLU A 40 -1.23 -0.51 -14.19
C GLU A 40 -2.52 0.09 -13.65
N GLU A 41 -3.36 -0.71 -12.99
CA GLU A 41 -4.57 -0.21 -12.33
C GLU A 41 -4.22 0.71 -11.15
N ILE A 42 -3.18 0.36 -10.37
CA ILE A 42 -2.66 1.22 -9.29
C ILE A 42 -2.19 2.55 -9.87
N LEU A 43 -1.34 2.52 -10.90
CA LEU A 43 -0.80 3.71 -11.56
C LEU A 43 -1.90 4.55 -12.20
N SER A 44 -2.91 3.94 -12.81
CA SER A 44 -4.08 4.64 -13.36
C SER A 44 -4.83 5.43 -12.28
N ASN A 45 -5.05 4.82 -11.11
CA ASN A 45 -5.66 5.50 -9.97
C ASN A 45 -4.82 6.69 -9.48
N ILE A 46 -3.50 6.56 -9.41
CA ILE A 46 -2.59 7.63 -9.00
C ILE A 46 -2.54 8.75 -10.05
N ASN A 47 -2.40 8.41 -11.32
CA ASN A 47 -2.29 9.37 -12.43
C ASN A 47 -3.57 10.20 -12.59
N SER A 48 -4.74 9.66 -12.22
CA SER A 48 -5.99 10.41 -12.20
C SER A 48 -5.97 11.62 -11.25
N LEU A 49 -5.05 11.67 -10.29
CA LEU A 49 -4.95 12.75 -9.29
C LEU A 49 -4.31 14.04 -9.82
N SER A 50 -3.80 14.03 -11.07
CA SER A 50 -3.24 15.12 -11.88
C SER A 50 -3.13 16.52 -11.22
N ASN A 51 -1.91 17.07 -11.21
CA ASN A 51 -1.55 18.43 -10.78
C ASN A 51 -1.74 18.76 -9.29
N LYS A 52 -1.75 17.75 -8.41
CA LYS A 52 -1.82 17.95 -6.95
C LYS A 52 -0.61 17.33 -6.28
N HIS A 53 0.07 18.09 -5.41
CA HIS A 53 1.07 17.53 -4.50
C HIS A 53 0.40 16.46 -3.62
N ALA A 54 0.85 15.21 -3.80
CA ALA A 54 0.39 14.06 -3.07
C ALA A 54 1.56 13.38 -2.36
N LEU A 55 1.33 12.92 -1.12
CA LEU A 55 2.22 11.97 -0.45
C LEU A 55 1.63 10.58 -0.65
N ILE A 56 2.44 9.65 -1.14
CA ILE A 56 2.03 8.25 -1.36
C ILE A 56 2.76 7.39 -0.34
N ALA A 57 1.99 6.70 0.49
CA ALA A 57 2.46 5.70 1.43
C ALA A 57 2.10 4.31 0.89
N ILE A 58 3.10 3.42 0.88
CA ILE A 58 2.97 2.06 0.35
C ILE A 58 3.29 1.09 1.48
N ASP A 59 2.29 0.31 1.87
CA ASP A 59 2.51 -0.91 2.64
C ASP A 59 2.79 -2.02 1.62
N SER A 60 3.99 -2.59 1.69
CA SER A 60 4.48 -3.54 0.69
C SER A 60 4.91 -4.83 1.35
N PRO A 61 4.50 -5.98 0.80
CA PRO A 61 5.07 -7.26 1.20
C PRO A 61 6.58 -7.24 0.96
N LEU A 62 7.36 -7.50 2.01
CA LEU A 62 8.82 -7.56 1.92
C LEU A 62 9.27 -9.00 1.76
N ILE A 63 10.03 -9.27 0.71
CA ILE A 63 10.80 -10.51 0.59
C ILE A 63 12.10 -10.29 1.37
N ILE A 64 12.26 -11.00 2.47
CA ILE A 64 13.47 -10.96 3.29
C ILE A 64 14.26 -12.24 3.02
N PRO A 65 15.40 -12.19 2.30
CA PRO A 65 16.22 -13.37 2.06
C PRO A 65 16.71 -13.91 3.39
N ASN A 66 16.25 -15.10 3.77
CA ASN A 66 16.52 -15.65 5.08
C ASN A 66 17.47 -16.84 5.02
N GLN A 67 18.75 -16.54 4.73
CA GLN A 67 19.78 -17.53 4.41
C GLN A 67 20.01 -18.55 5.55
N THR A 68 19.84 -18.12 6.80
CA THR A 68 20.05 -18.94 8.00
C THR A 68 18.75 -19.53 8.58
N GLY A 69 17.63 -19.40 7.87
CA GLY A 69 16.31 -19.77 8.38
C GLY A 69 15.68 -18.69 9.28
N ARG A 70 14.43 -18.91 9.72
CA ARG A 70 13.53 -17.93 10.37
C ARG A 70 14.22 -16.90 11.28
N ARG A 71 13.86 -15.62 11.13
CA ARG A 71 14.26 -14.55 12.05
C ARG A 71 13.71 -14.86 13.44
N GLU A 72 14.35 -14.35 14.48
CA GLU A 72 13.98 -14.68 15.86
C GLU A 72 12.52 -14.35 16.20
N ALA A 73 12.00 -13.21 15.71
CA ALA A 73 10.60 -12.84 15.89
C ALA A 73 9.61 -13.84 15.27
N GLU A 74 9.97 -14.44 14.12
CA GLU A 74 9.17 -15.48 13.46
C GLU A 74 9.29 -16.81 14.22
N ARG A 75 10.49 -17.12 14.71
CA ARG A 75 10.75 -18.34 15.50
C ARG A 75 9.95 -18.35 16.81
N ILE A 76 9.86 -17.23 17.51
CA ILE A 76 9.17 -17.12 18.79
C ILE A 76 7.64 -17.11 18.62
N THR A 77 7.12 -16.56 17.53
CA THR A 77 5.67 -16.49 17.28
C THR A 77 5.10 -17.75 16.63
N GLY A 78 5.93 -18.57 15.98
CA GLY A 78 5.52 -19.86 15.41
C GLY A 78 4.71 -19.78 14.10
N TYR A 79 4.43 -18.58 13.60
CA TYR A 79 3.70 -18.37 12.34
C TYR A 79 4.64 -18.35 11.12
N LEU A 80 4.17 -19.00 10.04
CA LEU A 80 4.45 -18.67 8.64
C LEU A 80 3.10 -18.48 7.96
#